data_AF-A0A8I1S6Q1-F1
#
_entry.id   AF-A0A8I1S6Q1-F1
#
_cell.length_a   1.000
_cell.length_b   1.000
_cell.length_c   1.000
_cell.angle_alpha   90.00
_cell.angle_beta   90.00
_cell.angle_gamma   90.00
#
_symmetry.space_group_name_H-M   'P 1'
#
loop_
_entity.id
_entity.type
_entity.pdbx_description
1 polymer ?
#
loop_
_entity_poly.entity_id
_entity_poly.type
_entity_poly.pdbx_seq_one_letter_code
_entity_poly.pdbx_strand_id
1 'polypeptide(L)'
;MSLRDRLRARGSDATQIKTAEYDNVPADALSGEVDVTEFEPRPDGDYRCAERDLILRFARPAVTETDGTSPESARGEFTTAGRFVVQRPFGRPVVYTALTADSLAADDAVLTVRRTDTATGATERLDFHFEPDKG
;
A
#
# COMPACT_ATOMS: atom_id res chain seq x y z
N MET A 1 -13.65 -25.55 -55.54
CA MET A 1 -14.24 -24.22 -55.23
C MET A 1 -15.75 -24.34 -55.17
N SER A 2 -16.35 -23.98 -54.03
CA SER A 2 -17.77 -23.67 -53.81
C SER A 2 -17.76 -22.86 -52.51
N LEU A 3 -17.96 -21.54 -52.48
CA LEU A 3 -19.12 -20.71 -52.85
C LEU A 3 -20.41 -21.05 -52.08
N ARG A 4 -20.26 -21.46 -50.82
CA ARG A 4 -21.26 -21.31 -49.75
C ARG A 4 -20.61 -20.46 -48.65
N ASP A 5 -20.65 -19.15 -48.85
CA ASP A 5 -21.47 -18.25 -48.01
C ASP A 5 -21.02 -18.28 -46.55
N ARG A 6 -20.01 -17.50 -46.14
CA ARG A 6 -20.06 -16.04 -45.94
C ARG A 6 -21.33 -15.59 -45.22
N LEU A 7 -21.40 -15.81 -43.91
CA LEU A 7 -21.96 -14.89 -42.89
C LEU A 7 -22.14 -15.62 -41.55
N ARG A 8 -21.04 -15.76 -40.80
CA ARG A 8 -21.10 -15.62 -39.34
C ARG A 8 -19.91 -14.79 -38.91
N ALA A 9 -20.22 -13.53 -38.70
CA ALA A 9 -19.29 -12.49 -38.35
C ALA A 9 -18.87 -12.58 -36.88
N ARG A 10 -17.61 -12.19 -36.64
CA ARG A 10 -17.22 -11.09 -35.73
C ARG A 10 -16.39 -11.50 -34.49
N GLY A 11 -15.12 -11.07 -34.52
CA GLY A 11 -14.16 -10.92 -33.40
C GLY A 11 -13.23 -12.12 -33.25
N SER A 12 -12.04 -12.23 -33.84
CA SER A 12 -10.87 -11.32 -33.91
C SER A 12 -10.33 -10.90 -32.54
N ASP A 13 -9.13 -11.38 -32.25
CA ASP A 13 -8.14 -10.90 -31.30
C ASP A 13 -8.59 -10.63 -29.86
N ALA A 14 -8.35 -11.62 -29.00
CA ALA A 14 -7.87 -11.33 -27.66
C ALA A 14 -6.54 -12.05 -27.50
N THR A 15 -5.47 -11.29 -27.78
CA THR A 15 -4.11 -11.56 -27.33
C THR A 15 -4.16 -12.20 -25.95
N GLN A 16 -3.73 -13.46 -25.88
CA GLN A 16 -3.48 -14.13 -24.62
C GLN A 16 -2.38 -13.33 -23.94
N ILE A 17 -2.77 -12.41 -23.05
CA ILE A 17 -1.83 -11.69 -22.20
C ILE A 17 -1.20 -12.77 -21.34
N LYS A 18 -0.02 -13.24 -21.76
CA LYS A 18 0.94 -13.91 -20.88
C LYS A 18 1.14 -12.94 -19.73
N THR A 19 0.54 -13.24 -18.59
CA THR A 19 0.94 -12.67 -17.31
C THR A 19 2.37 -13.14 -17.08
N ALA A 20 3.31 -12.38 -17.63
CA ALA A 20 4.73 -12.56 -17.39
C ALA A 20 4.94 -12.30 -15.89
N GLU A 21 5.30 -13.37 -15.19
CA GLU A 21 6.39 -13.40 -14.21
C GLU A 21 6.49 -12.13 -13.35
N TYR A 22 5.59 -12.00 -12.37
CA TYR A 22 5.82 -11.21 -11.16
C TYR A 22 6.14 -12.13 -9.97
N ASP A 23 6.89 -13.21 -10.23
CA ASP A 23 7.16 -14.27 -9.25
C ASP A 23 8.62 -14.32 -8.79
N ASN A 24 9.33 -13.18 -8.86
CA ASN A 24 10.69 -13.07 -8.33
C ASN A 24 10.95 -11.69 -7.70
N VAL A 25 10.09 -11.28 -6.79
CA VAL A 25 10.52 -10.37 -5.71
C VAL A 25 11.12 -11.28 -4.63
N PRO A 26 12.35 -11.06 -4.16
CA PRO A 26 12.87 -11.84 -3.04
C PRO A 26 11.94 -11.63 -1.85
N ALA A 27 11.14 -12.64 -1.54
CA ALA A 27 10.08 -12.58 -0.53
C ALA A 27 10.63 -12.56 0.92
N ASP A 28 11.94 -12.39 1.12
CA ASP A 28 12.59 -13.03 2.26
C ASP A 28 13.59 -12.14 3.00
N ALA A 29 13.08 -11.04 3.56
CA ALA A 29 13.68 -10.41 4.74
C ALA A 29 12.68 -10.21 5.90
N LEU A 30 11.37 -10.35 5.63
CA LEU A 30 10.26 -10.11 6.58
C LEU A 30 9.17 -11.21 6.50
N SER A 31 9.51 -12.38 5.94
CA SER A 31 8.58 -13.48 5.63
C SER A 31 7.97 -14.18 6.85
N GLY A 32 8.46 -13.89 8.06
CA GLY A 32 7.97 -14.46 9.32
C GLY A 32 7.03 -13.55 10.12
N GLU A 33 6.76 -12.33 9.66
CA GLU A 33 5.88 -11.39 10.36
C GLU A 33 4.43 -11.60 9.95
N VAL A 34 3.54 -11.69 10.95
CA VAL A 34 2.13 -11.99 10.74
C VAL A 34 1.40 -10.71 10.33
N ASP A 35 0.81 -10.71 9.14
CA ASP A 35 -0.08 -9.65 8.69
C ASP A 35 -1.27 -9.51 9.66
N VAL A 36 -1.61 -8.29 10.06
CA VAL A 36 -2.72 -8.06 10.98
C VAL A 36 -4.07 -8.29 10.32
N THR A 37 -4.98 -8.96 11.03
CA THR A 37 -6.36 -9.21 10.57
C THR A 37 -7.31 -8.07 10.91
N GLU A 38 -6.98 -7.25 11.91
CA GLU A 38 -7.78 -6.12 12.37
C GLU A 38 -6.87 -4.90 12.56
N PHE A 39 -7.14 -3.84 11.80
CA PHE A 39 -6.40 -2.60 11.78
C PHE A 39 -7.33 -1.41 11.94
N GLU A 40 -7.20 -0.73 13.08
CA GLU A 40 -7.99 0.45 13.43
C GLU A 40 -7.04 1.58 13.88
N PRO A 41 -6.47 2.34 12.93
CA PRO A 41 -5.60 3.46 13.26
C PRO A 41 -6.41 4.61 13.83
N ARG A 42 -5.76 5.37 14.72
CA ARG A 42 -6.30 6.58 15.30
C ARG A 42 -6.37 7.70 14.27
N PRO A 43 -7.51 8.40 14.14
CA PRO A 43 -7.66 9.51 13.20
C PRO A 43 -7.31 10.89 13.79
N ASP A 44 -7.06 10.95 15.10
CA ASP A 44 -6.87 12.18 15.89
C ASP A 44 -5.38 12.58 16.04
N GLY A 45 -4.55 12.21 15.08
CA GLY A 45 -3.13 12.51 15.12
C GLY A 45 -2.37 12.03 13.90
N ASP A 46 -1.06 12.16 13.99
CA ASP A 46 -0.10 11.76 12.97
C ASP A 46 0.70 10.54 13.44
N TYR A 47 0.99 9.63 12.52
CA TYR A 47 1.96 8.56 12.72
C TYR A 47 3.27 8.99 12.08
N ARG A 48 4.34 9.16 12.86
CA ARG A 48 5.64 9.68 12.39
C ARG A 48 6.73 8.63 12.42
N CYS A 49 7.42 8.47 11.30
CA CYS A 49 8.62 7.64 11.18
C CYS A 49 9.84 8.54 11.03
N ALA A 50 10.60 8.70 12.12
CA ALA A 50 11.76 9.58 12.17
C ALA A 50 12.89 9.14 11.23
N GLU A 51 13.07 7.83 11.04
CA GLU A 51 14.16 7.26 10.21
C GLU A 51 14.03 7.63 8.73
N ARG A 52 12.80 7.85 8.26
CA ARG A 52 12.49 8.13 6.85
C ARG A 52 11.89 9.51 6.62
N ASP A 53 11.70 10.29 7.68
CA ASP A 53 10.99 11.57 7.65
C ASP A 53 9.63 11.44 6.94
N LEU A 54 8.89 10.39 7.33
CA LEU A 54 7.57 10.06 6.80
C LEU A 54 6.49 10.31 7.83
N ILE A 55 5.35 10.81 7.37
CA ILE A 55 4.16 11.02 8.17
C ILE A 55 2.99 10.30 7.49
N LEU A 56 2.30 9.46 8.24
CA LEU A 56 1.03 8.86 7.86
C LEU A 56 -0.10 9.48 8.66
N ARG A 57 -1.14 9.93 7.97
CA ARG A 57 -2.36 10.42 8.59
C ARG A 57 -3.58 9.65 8.09
N PHE A 58 -4.33 9.08 9.03
CA PHE A 58 -5.52 8.28 8.74
C PHE A 58 -6.78 9.11 8.99
N ALA A 59 -7.70 9.10 8.04
CA ALA A 59 -9.00 9.73 8.13
C ALA A 59 -10.00 8.87 7.36
N ARG A 60 -10.65 7.92 8.03
CA ARG A 60 -11.41 6.82 7.40
C ARG A 60 -12.32 7.31 6.24
N PRO A 61 -12.22 6.73 5.02
CA PRO A 61 -11.35 5.61 4.61
C PRO A 61 -9.97 6.04 4.09
N ALA A 62 -9.64 7.33 4.09
CA ALA A 62 -8.44 7.88 3.47
C ALA A 62 -7.20 7.72 4.34
N VAL A 63 -6.06 7.57 3.69
CA VAL A 63 -4.72 7.69 4.29
C VAL A 63 -3.90 8.64 3.42
N THR A 64 -3.16 9.53 4.08
CA THR A 64 -2.23 10.45 3.44
C THR A 64 -0.82 10.16 3.94
N GLU A 65 0.12 10.01 3.01
CA GLU A 65 1.55 9.97 3.30
C GLU A 65 2.17 11.30 2.88
N THR A 66 2.90 11.93 3.78
CA THR A 66 3.76 13.06 3.48
C THR A 66 5.20 12.64 3.75
N ASP A 67 6.11 12.95 2.83
CA ASP A 67 7.55 12.85 3.07
C ASP A 67 8.14 14.26 3.12
N GLY A 68 9.22 14.46 3.88
CA GLY A 68 9.88 15.76 3.98
C GLY A 68 10.62 16.20 2.70
N THR A 69 10.63 15.38 1.66
CA THR A 69 11.42 15.60 0.43
C THR A 69 10.58 16.08 -0.76
N SER A 70 9.26 15.91 -0.70
CA SER A 70 8.33 16.15 -1.80
C SER A 70 7.21 17.09 -1.37
N PRO A 71 6.88 18.10 -2.18
CA PRO A 71 5.75 18.99 -1.88
C PRO A 71 4.39 18.31 -2.08
N GLU A 72 4.33 17.16 -2.76
CA GLU A 72 3.09 16.45 -3.04
C GLU A 72 2.92 15.24 -2.11
N SER A 73 1.83 15.23 -1.34
CA SER A 73 1.47 14.07 -0.53
C SER A 73 0.98 12.90 -1.40
N ALA A 74 1.32 11.68 -1.01
CA ALA A 74 0.71 10.47 -1.56
C ALA A 74 -0.64 10.23 -0.87
N ARG A 75 -1.63 9.75 -1.63
CA ARG A 75 -2.97 9.47 -1.10
C ARG A 75 -3.38 8.04 -1.38
N GLY A 76 -4.20 7.52 -0.48
CA GLY A 76 -4.67 6.14 -0.53
C GLY A 76 -5.96 5.95 0.24
N GLU A 77 -6.43 4.72 0.21
CA GLU A 77 -7.50 4.25 1.08
C GLU A 77 -6.98 3.08 1.94
N PHE A 78 -7.47 2.99 3.17
CA PHE A 78 -7.18 1.88 4.05
C PHE A 78 -8.45 1.11 4.41
N THR A 79 -8.27 -0.17 4.66
CA THR A 79 -9.33 -1.06 5.15
C THR A 79 -8.93 -1.60 6.52
N THR A 80 -9.84 -2.32 7.17
CA THR A 80 -9.56 -2.99 8.44
C THR A 80 -8.57 -4.15 8.30
N ALA A 81 -8.21 -4.57 7.09
CA ALA A 81 -7.29 -5.69 6.83
C ALA A 81 -5.80 -5.31 6.91
N GLY A 82 -5.43 -4.17 7.50
CA GLY A 82 -4.04 -3.76 7.75
C GLY A 82 -3.22 -3.39 6.52
N ARG A 83 -3.73 -3.64 5.31
CA ARG A 83 -3.06 -3.31 4.05
C ARG A 83 -3.68 -2.06 3.43
N PHE A 84 -2.82 -1.14 3.02
CA PHE A 84 -3.20 0.07 2.30
C PHE A 84 -2.14 0.44 1.27
N VAL A 85 -2.56 1.21 0.27
CA VAL A 85 -1.69 1.66 -0.83
C VAL A 85 -1.78 3.16 -0.92
N VAL A 86 -0.65 3.83 -0.96
CA VAL A 86 -0.58 5.27 -1.21
C VAL A 86 0.12 5.52 -2.54
N GLN A 87 -0.31 6.56 -3.24
CA GLN A 87 0.28 6.94 -4.52
C GLN A 87 0.32 8.45 -4.67
N ARG A 88 1.45 8.97 -5.14
CA ARG A 88 1.60 10.38 -5.54
C ARG A 88 1.06 10.61 -6.95
N PRO A 89 0.67 11.85 -7.30
CA PRO A 89 0.39 12.19 -8.69
C PRO A 89 1.51 11.70 -9.62
N PHE A 90 1.16 10.91 -10.63
CA PHE A 90 2.08 10.33 -11.62
C PHE A 90 3.20 9.41 -11.05
N GLY A 91 3.23 9.19 -9.73
CA GLY A 91 4.16 8.31 -9.07
C GLY A 91 3.77 6.83 -9.17
N ARG A 92 4.71 5.94 -8.83
CA ARG A 92 4.40 4.52 -8.60
C ARG A 92 3.79 4.34 -7.21
N PRO A 93 2.88 3.37 -7.03
CA PRO A 93 2.28 3.13 -5.72
C PRO A 93 3.30 2.58 -4.73
N VAL A 94 3.07 2.86 -3.45
CA VAL A 94 3.77 2.26 -2.31
C VAL A 94 2.75 1.47 -1.52
N VAL A 95 3.08 0.22 -1.20
CA VAL A 95 2.20 -0.66 -0.42
C VAL A 95 2.68 -0.69 1.02
N TYR A 96 1.76 -0.48 1.94
CA TYR A 96 1.97 -0.66 3.37
C TYR A 96 1.17 -1.86 3.85
N THR A 97 1.80 -2.70 4.67
CA THR A 97 1.14 -3.80 5.38
C THR A 97 1.43 -3.62 6.86
N ALA A 98 0.41 -3.38 7.68
CA ALA A 98 0.54 -3.30 9.12
C ALA A 98 0.95 -4.66 9.71
N LEU A 99 1.90 -4.61 10.63
CA LEU A 99 2.48 -5.76 11.31
C LEU A 99 2.25 -5.72 12.84
N THR A 100 1.66 -4.63 13.34
CA THR A 100 1.54 -4.41 14.79
C THR A 100 0.33 -5.15 15.35
N ALA A 101 0.58 -6.13 16.21
CA ALA A 101 -0.48 -6.86 16.91
C ALA A 101 -1.09 -6.07 18.08
N ASP A 102 -0.42 -5.02 18.56
CA ASP A 102 -0.85 -4.22 19.70
C ASP A 102 -1.88 -3.14 19.31
N SER A 103 -2.78 -2.84 20.25
CA SER A 103 -3.83 -1.84 20.08
C SER A 103 -3.24 -0.46 19.78
N LEU A 104 -3.64 0.13 18.64
CA LEU A 104 -3.27 1.50 18.28
C LEU A 104 -4.05 2.56 19.09
N ALA A 105 -4.79 2.17 20.12
CA ALA A 105 -5.61 3.07 20.93
C ALA A 105 -4.81 3.87 21.99
N ALA A 106 -3.56 3.49 22.28
CA ALA A 106 -2.72 4.21 23.26
C ALA A 106 -2.08 5.48 22.67
N ASP A 107 -1.71 6.44 23.52
CA ASP A 107 -1.06 7.70 23.10
C ASP A 107 0.39 7.51 22.67
N ASP A 108 1.06 6.45 23.14
CA ASP A 108 2.42 6.06 22.79
C ASP A 108 2.45 4.87 21.80
N ALA A 109 1.32 4.59 21.15
CA ALA A 109 1.20 3.49 20.21
C ALA A 109 2.21 3.60 19.05
N VAL A 110 2.81 2.47 18.71
CA VAL A 110 3.72 2.34 17.57
C VAL A 110 3.05 1.51 16.50
N LEU A 111 2.89 2.09 15.30
CA LEU A 111 2.47 1.39 14.10
C LEU A 111 3.71 0.90 13.35
N THR A 112 4.05 -0.37 13.53
CA THR A 112 4.96 -1.12 12.68
C THR A 112 4.27 -1.55 11.38
N VAL A 113 4.94 -1.26 10.26
CA VAL A 113 4.51 -1.65 8.90
C VAL A 113 5.66 -2.24 8.11
N ARG A 114 5.33 -3.14 7.18
CA ARG A 114 6.15 -3.46 6.01
C ARG A 114 5.77 -2.49 4.91
N ARG A 115 6.72 -1.65 4.49
CA ARG A 115 6.62 -0.73 3.36
C ARG A 115 7.27 -1.37 2.14
N THR A 116 6.58 -1.36 1.00
CA THR A 116 7.07 -1.89 -0.28
C THR A 116 6.95 -0.84 -1.36
N ASP A 117 8.08 -0.39 -1.90
CA ASP A 117 8.13 0.47 -3.08
C ASP A 117 7.94 -0.40 -4.34
N THR A 118 6.83 -0.20 -5.06
CA THR A 118 6.52 -1.02 -6.24
C THR A 118 7.36 -0.68 -7.47
N ALA A 119 8.04 0.48 -7.48
CA ALA A 119 8.95 0.84 -8.57
C ALA A 119 10.24 0.02 -8.53
N THR A 120 10.74 -0.23 -7.32
CA THR A 120 12.04 -0.87 -7.09
C THR A 120 11.90 -2.31 -6.56
N GLY A 121 10.74 -2.68 -6.04
CA GLY A 121 10.53 -3.93 -5.30
C GLY A 121 11.16 -3.93 -3.92
N ALA A 122 11.75 -2.81 -3.47
CA ALA A 122 12.40 -2.73 -2.17
C ALA A 122 11.37 -2.79 -1.05
N THR A 123 11.64 -3.64 -0.06
CA THR A 123 10.83 -3.80 1.14
C THR A 123 11.61 -3.39 2.37
N GLU A 124 11.00 -2.62 3.26
CA GLU A 124 11.57 -2.19 4.53
C GLU A 124 10.52 -2.30 5.65
N ARG A 125 10.96 -2.62 6.87
CA ARG A 125 10.14 -2.53 8.07
C ARG A 125 10.32 -1.12 8.65
N LEU A 126 9.22 -0.44 8.96
CA LEU A 126 9.22 0.90 9.54
C LEU A 126 8.31 0.94 10.75
N ASP A 127 8.77 1.65 11.77
CA ASP A 127 7.99 1.96 12.96
C ASP A 127 7.55 3.42 12.92
N PHE A 128 6.25 3.65 13.11
CA PHE A 128 5.64 4.97 13.16
C PHE A 128 5.08 5.23 14.57
N HIS A 129 5.61 6.24 15.24
CA HIS A 129 5.12 6.66 16.54
C HIS A 129 3.89 7.55 16.39
N PHE A 130 2.84 7.27 17.14
CA PHE A 130 1.65 8.10 17.15
C PHE A 130 1.91 9.41 17.92
N GLU A 131 1.45 10.51 17.34
CA GLU A 131 1.48 11.84 17.93
C GLU A 131 0.08 12.47 17.82
N PRO A 132 -0.65 12.65 18.94
CA PRO A 132 -1.99 13.24 18.91
C PRO A 132 -1.95 14.71 18.47
N ASP A 133 -3.01 15.14 17.79
CA ASP A 133 -3.20 16.56 17.51
C ASP A 133 -3.30 17.33 18.84
N LYS A 134 -2.60 18.46 18.93
CA LYS A 134 -2.80 19.38 20.05
C LYS A 134 -4.16 20.05 19.87
N GLY A 135 -5.15 19.59 20.64
CA GLY A 135 -6.45 20.25 20.75
C GLY A 135 -6.38 21.66 21.30
#